data_AF-A0A8T5ILH9-F1
#
_entry.id   AF-A0A8T5ILH9-F1
#
_cell.length_a   1.000
_cell.length_b   1.000
_cell.length_c   1.000
_cell.angle_alpha   90.00
_cell.angle_beta   90.00
_cell.angle_gamma   90.00
#
_symmetry.space_group_name_H-M   'P 1'
#
loop_
_entity.id
_entity.type
_entity.pdbx_description
1 polymer ?
#
loop_
_entity_poly.entity_id
_entity_poly.type
_entity_poly.pdbx_seq_one_letter_code
_entity_poly.pdbx_strand_id
1 'polypeptide(L)'
;MESANFTKYEKARILGARGLQIAMNAPLLIKIDQGDLEKIKFDALKIAEIELNSDILPISVKKPFPKKKEEKLKRAPEKKITEGKKAEIESQEEKEIVQAGEIMELANPQEEAEESEAPKGNPEIE
;
A
#
# COMPACT_ATOMS: atom_id res chain seq x y z
N MET A 1 -9.41 7.93 37.70
CA MET A 1 -9.32 6.75 36.81
C MET A 1 -7.85 6.37 36.78
N GLU A 2 -7.52 5.09 36.93
CA GLU A 2 -6.14 4.62 36.87
C GLU A 2 -5.47 5.17 35.61
N SER A 3 -4.24 5.65 35.74
CA SER A 3 -3.34 6.04 34.66
C SER A 3 -3.01 4.81 33.82
N ALA A 4 -4.01 4.34 33.08
CA ALA A 4 -3.91 3.24 32.16
C ALA A 4 -2.99 3.71 31.05
N ASN A 5 -1.73 3.29 31.12
CA ASN A 5 -0.73 3.57 30.11
C ASN A 5 -1.29 3.23 28.72
N PHE A 6 -1.71 4.26 27.98
CA PHE A 6 -2.16 4.09 26.61
C PHE A 6 -0.99 3.60 25.77
N THR A 7 -1.25 2.64 24.88
CA THR A 7 -0.25 2.27 23.88
C THR A 7 0.04 3.48 22.97
N LYS A 8 1.20 3.49 22.30
CA LYS A 8 1.55 4.55 21.35
C LYS A 8 0.47 4.77 20.27
N TYR A 9 -0.23 3.71 19.87
CA TYR A 9 -1.29 3.75 18.87
C TYR A 9 -2.58 4.36 19.42
N GLU A 10 -2.93 4.00 20.66
CA GLU A 10 -4.11 4.56 21.34
C GLU A 10 -3.90 6.05 21.60
N LYS A 11 -2.73 6.44 22.12
CA LYS A 11 -2.36 7.84 22.35
C LYS A 11 -2.48 8.64 21.04
N ALA A 12 -1.89 8.15 19.95
CA ALA A 12 -1.98 8.80 18.65
C ALA A 12 -3.44 8.94 18.16
N ARG A 13 -4.26 7.89 18.33
CA ARG A 13 -5.67 7.90 17.92
C ARG A 13 -6.50 8.89 18.74
N ILE A 14 -6.27 8.95 20.04
CA ILE A 14 -6.94 9.87 20.96
C ILE A 14 -6.59 11.32 20.60
N LEU A 15 -5.30 11.64 20.44
CA LEU A 15 -4.83 12.97 20.07
C LEU A 15 -5.39 13.41 18.72
N GLY A 16 -5.39 12.53 17.72
CA GLY A 16 -5.95 12.83 16.40
C GLY A 16 -7.46 13.10 16.45
N ALA A 17 -8.22 12.26 17.16
CA ALA A 17 -9.66 12.46 17.32
C ALA A 17 -9.99 13.74 18.09
N ARG A 18 -9.26 14.01 19.19
CA ARG A 18 -9.48 15.19 20.02
C ARG A 18 -9.04 16.47 19.33
N GLY A 19 -7.91 16.46 18.63
CA GLY A 19 -7.46 17.59 17.82
C GLY A 19 -8.48 17.95 16.74
N LEU A 20 -9.09 16.95 16.09
CA LEU A 20 -10.18 17.19 15.14
C LEU A 20 -11.39 17.85 15.82
N GLN A 21 -11.80 17.39 17.00
CA GLN A 21 -12.90 18.01 17.74
C GLN A 21 -12.62 19.49 18.04
N ILE A 22 -11.41 19.81 18.50
CA ILE A 22 -11.00 21.19 18.82
C ILE A 22 -11.01 22.06 17.55
N ALA A 23 -10.52 21.52 16.42
CA ALA A 23 -10.57 22.21 15.14
C ALA A 23 -12.01 22.48 14.66
N MET A 24 -12.98 21.68 15.11
CA MET A 24 -14.41 21.88 14.88
C MET A 24 -15.07 22.75 15.98
N ASN A 25 -14.29 23.58 16.69
CA ASN A 25 -14.73 24.44 17.78
C ASN A 25 -15.44 23.70 18.93
N ALA A 26 -15.06 22.44 19.20
CA ALA A 26 -15.52 21.75 20.39
C ALA A 26 -14.99 22.44 21.66
N PRO A 27 -15.75 22.40 22.78
CA PRO A 27 -15.33 23.04 24.02
C PRO A 27 -14.07 22.41 24.59
N LEU A 28 -13.17 23.27 25.07
CA LEU A 28 -11.97 22.88 25.82
C LEU A 28 -12.38 22.52 27.25
N LEU A 29 -11.86 21.40 27.75
CA LEU A 29 -12.13 20.90 29.11
C LEU A 29 -11.14 21.46 30.13
N ILE A 30 -10.02 22.00 29.67
CA ILE A 30 -9.01 22.63 30.50
C ILE A 30 -9.20 24.15 30.56
N LYS A 31 -8.92 24.74 31.72
CA LYS A 31 -8.82 26.20 31.88
C LYS A 31 -7.43 26.65 31.44
N ILE A 32 -7.29 27.07 30.19
CA ILE A 32 -6.06 27.67 29.68
C ILE A 32 -6.25 29.19 29.67
N ASP A 33 -5.27 29.93 30.18
CA ASP A 33 -5.28 31.39 30.11
C ASP A 33 -4.99 31.87 28.67
N GLN A 34 -5.49 33.06 28.30
CA GLN A 34 -5.39 33.55 26.93
C GLN A 34 -3.92 33.66 26.47
N GLY A 35 -3.03 34.07 27.39
CA GLY A 35 -1.59 34.16 27.13
C GLY A 35 -0.92 32.82 26.85
N ASP A 36 -1.46 31.71 27.35
CA ASP A 36 -0.91 30.37 27.07
C ASP A 36 -1.44 29.81 25.74
N LEU A 37 -2.68 30.14 25.35
CA LEU A 37 -3.22 29.82 24.04
C LEU A 37 -2.46 30.53 22.90
N GLU A 38 -2.05 31.78 23.13
CA GLU A 38 -1.25 32.55 22.17
C GLU A 38 0.15 31.96 21.98
N LYS A 39 0.81 31.50 23.05
CA LYS A 39 2.12 30.82 22.97
C LYS A 39 2.07 29.57 22.10
N ILE A 40 0.99 28.80 22.19
CA ILE A 40 0.80 27.60 21.38
C ILE A 40 0.15 27.88 20.02
N LYS A 41 -0.11 29.16 19.69
CA LYS A 41 -0.72 29.62 18.44
C LYS A 41 -2.08 28.97 18.13
N PHE A 42 -2.85 28.66 19.17
CA PHE A 42 -4.16 27.99 19.04
C PHE A 42 -4.10 26.66 18.27
N ASP A 43 -2.96 25.97 18.30
CA ASP A 43 -2.78 24.68 17.63
C ASP A 43 -3.62 23.59 18.33
N ALA A 44 -4.61 23.07 17.61
CA ALA A 44 -5.55 22.07 18.09
C ALA A 44 -4.86 20.79 18.60
N LEU A 45 -3.73 20.39 17.99
CA LEU A 45 -3.00 19.19 18.42
C LEU A 45 -2.31 19.40 19.77
N LYS A 46 -1.71 20.58 19.97
CA LYS A 46 -1.07 20.92 21.25
C LYS A 46 -2.07 21.04 22.37
N ILE A 47 -3.25 21.62 22.08
CA ILE A 47 -4.33 21.71 23.06
C ILE A 47 -4.82 20.31 23.44
N ALA A 48 -5.01 19.42 22.46
CA ALA A 48 -5.38 18.03 22.72
C ALA A 48 -4.32 17.28 23.55
N GLU A 49 -3.03 17.57 23.34
CA GLU A 49 -1.93 16.99 24.11
C GLU A 49 -1.96 17.45 25.57
N ILE A 50 -2.17 18.75 25.81
CA ILE A 50 -2.30 19.30 27.16
C ILE A 50 -3.49 18.68 27.88
N GLU A 51 -4.65 18.56 27.22
CA GLU A 51 -5.84 17.94 27.81
C GLU A 51 -5.64 16.46 28.14
N LEU A 52 -4.97 15.71 27.25
CA LEU A 52 -4.67 14.31 27.48
C LEU A 52 -3.68 14.12 28.63
N ASN A 53 -2.62 14.94 28.71
CA ASN A 53 -1.63 14.87 29.79
C ASN A 53 -2.18 15.35 31.14
N SER A 54 -3.29 16.10 31.13
CA SER A 54 -4.00 16.54 32.34
C SER A 54 -5.05 15.54 32.84
N ASP A 55 -5.15 14.36 32.21
CA ASP A 55 -6.12 13.30 32.53
C ASP A 55 -7.58 13.76 32.62
N ILE A 56 -7.92 14.85 31.92
CA ILE A 56 -9.25 15.49 32.00
C ILE A 56 -10.23 14.96 30.94
N LEU A 57 -9.71 14.28 29.91
CA LEU A 57 -10.50 13.72 28.83
C LEU A 57 -11.30 12.49 29.33
N PRO A 58 -12.64 12.50 29.28
CA PRO A 58 -13.47 11.36 29.67
C PRO A 58 -13.51 10.32 28.55
N ILE A 59 -12.37 9.67 28.29
CA ILE A 59 -12.19 8.71 27.20
C ILE A 59 -12.03 7.29 27.73
N SER A 60 -12.55 6.33 26.98
CA SER A 60 -12.37 4.90 27.27
C SER A 60 -12.03 4.17 25.97
N VAL A 61 -10.94 3.40 25.99
CA VAL A 61 -10.50 2.64 24.82
C VAL A 61 -11.01 1.22 24.94
N LYS A 62 -11.84 0.80 23.97
CA LYS A 62 -12.28 -0.59 23.85
C LYS A 62 -11.19 -1.43 23.19
N LYS A 63 -10.63 -2.40 23.93
CA LYS A 63 -9.60 -3.34 23.44
C LYS A 63 -10.21 -4.73 23.22
N PRO A 64 -10.82 -5.01 22.05
CA PRO A 64 -11.38 -6.33 21.79
C PRO A 64 -10.26 -7.36 21.64
N PHE A 65 -10.33 -8.44 22.42
CA PHE A 65 -9.51 -9.61 22.18
C PHE A 65 -9.93 -10.31 20.89
N PRO A 66 -9.01 -11.01 20.20
CA PRO A 66 -9.36 -11.82 19.05
C PRO A 66 -10.42 -12.85 19.46
N LYS A 67 -11.55 -12.85 18.75
CA LYS A 67 -12.60 -13.86 18.94
C LYS A 67 -12.44 -14.93 17.87
N LYS A 68 -12.56 -16.19 18.27
CA LYS A 68 -12.61 -17.31 17.33
C LYS A 68 -13.91 -17.19 16.52
N LYS A 69 -13.78 -17.04 15.21
CA LYS A 69 -14.92 -17.07 14.28
C LYS A 69 -15.09 -18.50 13.82
N GLU A 70 -16.26 -19.11 14.07
CA GLU A 70 -16.58 -20.48 13.60
C GLU A 70 -16.92 -20.55 12.10
N GLU A 71 -16.57 -19.52 11.34
CA GLU A 71 -16.76 -19.55 9.90
C GLU A 71 -15.81 -20.58 9.28
N LYS A 72 -16.38 -21.45 8.45
CA LYS A 72 -15.59 -22.29 7.55
C LYS A 72 -14.73 -21.33 6.73
N LEU A 73 -13.40 -21.44 6.87
CA LEU A 73 -12.45 -20.70 6.05
C LEU A 73 -12.89 -20.86 4.59
N LYS A 74 -13.29 -19.76 3.95
CA LYS A 74 -13.48 -19.74 2.50
C LYS A 74 -12.08 -19.92 1.92
N ARG A 75 -11.67 -21.16 1.69
CA ARG A 75 -10.49 -21.43 0.85
C ARG A 75 -10.75 -20.68 -0.45
N ALA A 76 -9.80 -19.88 -0.90
CA ALA A 76 -9.84 -19.38 -2.26
C ALA A 76 -10.11 -20.61 -3.16
N PRO A 77 -11.04 -20.53 -4.14
CA PRO A 77 -11.28 -21.66 -5.00
C PRO A 77 -9.95 -22.02 -5.66
N GLU A 78 -9.38 -23.15 -5.25
CA GLU A 78 -8.34 -23.79 -6.03
C GLU A 78 -8.96 -24.00 -7.41
N LYS A 79 -8.40 -23.37 -8.46
CA LYS A 79 -8.74 -23.75 -9.83
C LYS A 79 -8.39 -25.23 -9.93
N LYS A 80 -9.37 -26.12 -9.75
CA LYS A 80 -9.23 -27.52 -10.10
C LYS A 80 -9.03 -27.54 -11.60
N ILE A 81 -7.78 -27.57 -12.05
CA ILE A 81 -7.48 -27.83 -13.45
C ILE A 81 -7.95 -29.27 -13.67
N THR A 82 -9.07 -29.44 -14.37
CA THR A 82 -9.50 -30.75 -14.88
C THR A 82 -8.38 -31.32 -15.75
N GLU A 83 -8.10 -32.62 -15.65
CA GLU A 83 -6.98 -33.28 -16.36
C GLU A 83 -6.90 -32.91 -17.85
N GLY A 84 -8.05 -32.76 -18.53
CA GLY A 84 -8.10 -32.32 -19.92
C GLY A 84 -7.54 -30.91 -20.18
N LYS A 85 -7.75 -29.95 -19.27
CA LYS A 85 -7.18 -28.60 -19.38
C LYS A 85 -5.68 -28.58 -19.12
N LYS A 86 -5.16 -29.53 -18.34
CA LYS A 86 -3.72 -29.66 -18.09
C LYS A 86 -3.01 -30.17 -19.33
N ALA A 87 -3.57 -31.19 -19.98
CA ALA A 87 -3.03 -31.75 -21.22
C ALA A 87 -3.07 -30.73 -22.39
N GLU A 88 -4.10 -29.89 -22.45
CA GLU A 88 -4.19 -28.85 -23.49
C GLU A 88 -3.14 -27.73 -23.29
N ILE A 89 -2.90 -27.34 -22.03
CA ILE A 89 -1.84 -26.38 -21.68
C ILE A 89 -0.45 -26.99 -21.97
N GLU A 90 -0.21 -28.24 -21.57
CA GLU A 90 1.05 -28.95 -21.84
C GLU A 90 1.31 -29.10 -23.35
N SER A 91 0.28 -29.43 -24.15
CA SER A 91 0.40 -29.50 -25.61
C SER A 91 0.66 -28.13 -26.27
N GLN A 92 0.10 -27.06 -25.71
CA GLN A 92 0.37 -25.70 -26.17
C GLN A 92 1.80 -25.28 -25.84
N GLU A 93 2.25 -25.53 -24.60
CA GLU A 93 3.62 -25.24 -24.16
C GLU A 93 4.66 -26.03 -24.97
N GLU A 94 4.44 -27.32 -25.24
CA GLU A 94 5.33 -28.12 -26.10
C GLU A 94 5.42 -27.55 -27.52
N LYS A 95 4.31 -27.10 -28.10
CA LYS A 95 4.29 -26.47 -29.44
C LYS A 95 5.04 -25.14 -29.44
N GLU A 96 4.86 -24.31 -28.42
CA GLU A 96 5.57 -23.03 -28.29
C GLU A 96 7.09 -23.24 -28.12
N ILE A 97 7.50 -24.26 -27.36
CA ILE A 97 8.92 -24.61 -27.18
C ILE A 97 9.54 -25.12 -28.48
N VAL A 98 8.84 -25.98 -29.22
CA VAL A 98 9.30 -26.48 -30.53
C VAL A 98 9.41 -25.35 -31.53
N GLN A 99 8.39 -24.48 -31.63
CA GLN A 99 8.44 -23.30 -32.51
C GLN A 99 9.58 -22.35 -32.13
N ALA A 100 9.79 -22.07 -30.84
CA ALA A 100 10.90 -21.25 -30.38
C ALA A 100 12.28 -21.87 -30.71
N GLY A 101 12.38 -23.21 -30.62
CA GLY A 101 13.58 -23.95 -31.02
C GLY A 101 13.82 -23.91 -32.52
N GLU A 102 12.79 -24.10 -33.34
CA GLU A 102 12.85 -23.98 -34.80
C GLU A 102 13.25 -22.57 -35.24
N ILE A 103 12.74 -21.51 -34.57
CA ILE A 103 13.15 -20.13 -34.83
C ILE A 103 14.65 -19.92 -34.52
N MET A 104 15.17 -20.54 -33.46
CA MET A 104 16.59 -20.49 -33.12
C MET A 104 17.46 -21.26 -34.13
N GLU A 105 16.96 -22.37 -34.67
CA GLU A 105 17.66 -23.19 -35.66
C GLU A 105 17.64 -22.57 -37.07
N LEU A 106 16.57 -21.84 -37.40
CA LEU A 106 16.42 -21.09 -38.65
C LEU A 106 17.18 -19.74 -38.65
N ALA A 107 17.63 -19.26 -37.49
CA ALA A 107 18.40 -18.02 -37.37
C ALA A 107 19.80 -18.21 -37.99
N ASN A 108 19.91 -17.97 -39.29
CA ASN A 108 21.16 -18.05 -40.03
C ASN A 108 21.96 -16.74 -39.80
N PRO A 109 23.16 -16.76 -39.18
CA PRO A 109 23.91 -15.53 -38.86
C PRO A 109 24.29 -14.69 -40.09
N GLN A 110 24.24 -15.29 -41.28
CA GLN A 110 24.56 -14.65 -42.54
C GLN A 110 23.41 -13.79 -43.07
N GLU A 111 22.15 -14.10 -42.73
CA GLU A 111 20.98 -13.30 -43.17
C GLU A 111 20.92 -11.94 -42.45
N GLU A 112 21.39 -11.85 -41.20
CA GLU A 112 21.56 -10.58 -40.47
C GLU A 112 22.75 -9.73 -40.97
N ALA A 113 23.74 -10.35 -41.64
CA ALA A 113 24.91 -9.64 -42.15
C ALA A 113 24.66 -8.98 -43.53
N GLU A 114 23.73 -9.50 -44.33
CA GLU A 114 23.45 -9.01 -45.70
C GLU A 114 22.62 -7.71 -45.74
N GLU A 115 22.05 -7.24 -44.62
CA GLU A 115 21.42 -5.91 -44.56
C GLU A 115 22.42 -4.77 -44.29
N SER A 116 23.70 -5.06 -44.07
CA SER A 116 24.71 -4.06 -43.71
C SER A 116 25.65 -3.59 -44.82
N GLU A 117 25.54 -4.13 -46.05
CA GLU A 117 26.40 -3.68 -47.17
C GLU A 117 25.63 -3.46 -48.49
N ALA A 118 25.13 -2.23 -48.68
CA ALA A 118 24.97 -1.63 -49.99
C ALA A 118 25.59 -0.21 -50.01
N PRO A 119 26.17 0.23 -51.14
CA PRO A 119 27.50 0.86 -51.17
C PRO A 119 27.52 2.41 -51.09
N LYS A 120 28.64 2.96 -50.59
CA LYS A 120 28.94 4.41 -50.59
C LYS A 120 29.67 4.87 -51.87
N GLY A 121 29.22 6.01 -52.44
CA GLY A 121 30.02 6.98 -53.24
C GLY A 121 29.77 6.99 -54.76
N ASN A 122 28.81 7.76 -55.30
CA ASN A 122 28.85 9.17 -55.80
C ASN A 122 29.66 9.41 -57.09
N PRO A 123 29.16 10.20 -58.07
CA PRO A 123 29.61 11.60 -58.13
C PRO A 123 28.53 12.63 -58.54
N GLU A 124 28.87 13.89 -58.28
CA GLU A 124 28.18 15.15 -58.54
C GLU A 124 27.73 15.36 -60.00
N ILE A 125 26.59 16.05 -60.18
CA ILE A 125 26.30 16.87 -61.37
C ILE A 125 25.68 18.18 -60.87
N GLU A 126 26.20 19.28 -61.44
CA GLU A 126 25.91 20.72 -61.25
C GLU A 126 24.43 21.14 -61.20
#